data_AF-A0A1G8XQN4-F1
#
_entry.id   AF-A0A1G8XQN4-F1
#
_cell.length_a   1.000
_cell.length_b   1.000
_cell.length_c   1.000
_cell.angle_alpha   90.00
_cell.angle_beta   90.00
_cell.angle_gamma   90.00
#
_symmetry.space_group_name_H-M   'P 1'
#
loop_
_entity.id
_entity.type
_entity.pdbx_description
1 polymer ?
#
loop_
_entity_poly.entity_id
_entity_poly.type
_entity_poly.pdbx_seq_one_letter_code
_entity_poly.pdbx_strand_id
1 'polypeptide(L)'
;MPRFRSALASLAVLSLGIAAAPASAPARQCPAAVRGVTVDPRLTSLFTVHGNDNARVDDWTGGDGTYSLGLPGGRELWIFSDTFLGRVNADGTRPQATVMLNNSFAVERAGRLATVHGGTAKRPAALMPPRGRDHWFWAGDATLAGGIVEVTYQEYARRTHDLDWRWRRNVLARFAPGRLARPIGVHGLPSGRGVAWGSGILEDGGHTYVYGVEDLGSSKYMHLARVGGGSLLGRWEFRTAGGSWSADEADSARLMSGVANEYSVTRVGSGYVLITHDTSEPLSANIVAYSSCSPAGPFTGRQHVYTTPETRGNVFTYNAHAHPGVPGPGLVVSYNVNSLAHTDHYHDVSLYRPRFLNVRLAALPE
;
A
#
# COMPACT_ATOMS: atom_id res chain seq x y z
N MET A 1 71.70 12.15 71.90
CA MET A 1 70.31 11.68 71.64
C MET A 1 69.51 12.90 71.24
N PRO A 2 69.22 13.10 69.93
CA PRO A 2 67.96 12.62 69.34
C PRO A 2 68.13 12.04 67.92
N ARG A 3 67.20 11.17 67.52
CA ARG A 3 67.19 10.43 66.24
C ARG A 3 66.36 11.18 65.20
N PHE A 4 66.92 11.46 64.03
CA PHE A 4 66.17 11.83 62.83
C PHE A 4 65.53 10.57 62.22
N ARG A 5 64.22 10.60 61.97
CA ARG A 5 63.48 9.59 61.20
C ARG A 5 63.07 10.19 59.87
N SER A 6 63.60 9.64 58.78
CA SER A 6 63.22 9.94 57.40
C SER A 6 61.93 9.19 57.06
N ALA A 7 60.90 9.89 56.58
CA ALA A 7 59.67 9.29 56.04
C ALA A 7 59.82 9.14 54.52
N LEU A 8 59.80 7.89 54.04
CA LEU A 8 59.63 7.58 52.61
C LEU A 8 58.14 7.64 52.25
N ALA A 9 57.79 8.48 51.28
CA ALA A 9 56.48 8.50 50.66
C ALA A 9 56.48 7.50 49.48
N SER A 10 55.60 6.50 49.53
CA SER A 10 55.39 5.53 48.45
C SER A 10 54.45 6.13 47.40
N LEU A 11 54.93 6.31 46.16
CA LEU A 11 54.07 6.59 45.01
C LEU A 11 53.35 5.30 44.58
N ALA A 12 52.02 5.27 44.71
CA ALA A 12 51.18 4.26 44.10
C ALA A 12 50.82 4.70 42.67
N VAL A 13 51.32 3.98 41.66
CA VAL A 13 50.94 4.16 40.26
C VAL A 13 49.63 3.41 40.04
N LEU A 14 48.51 4.13 39.89
CA LEU A 14 47.25 3.56 39.39
C LEU A 14 47.36 3.34 37.89
N SER A 15 47.46 2.09 37.46
CA SER A 15 47.28 1.68 36.07
C SER A 15 45.79 1.70 35.72
N LEU A 16 45.34 2.76 35.03
CA LEU A 16 44.04 2.76 34.36
C LEU A 16 44.08 1.76 33.20
N GLY A 17 43.42 0.61 33.38
CA GLY A 17 43.11 -0.29 32.29
C GLY A 17 42.11 0.37 31.34
N ILE A 18 42.57 0.73 30.14
CA ILE A 18 41.69 1.14 29.04
C ILE A 18 40.96 -0.13 28.58
N ALA A 19 39.75 -0.34 29.10
CA ALA A 19 38.85 -1.34 28.55
C ALA A 19 38.46 -0.87 27.13
N ALA A 20 38.95 -1.57 26.12
CA ALA A 20 38.52 -1.35 24.74
C ALA A 20 37.02 -1.66 24.66
N ALA A 21 36.21 -0.64 24.36
CA ALA A 21 34.81 -0.84 24.04
C ALA A 21 34.72 -1.86 22.88
N PRO A 22 33.80 -2.83 22.93
CA PRO A 22 33.62 -3.76 21.82
C PRO A 22 33.28 -2.95 20.58
N ALA A 23 34.04 -3.18 19.50
CA ALA A 23 33.75 -2.57 18.21
C ALA A 23 32.29 -2.87 17.85
N SER A 24 31.47 -1.82 17.76
CA SER A 24 30.10 -1.92 17.25
C SER A 24 30.15 -2.61 15.89
N ALA A 25 29.50 -3.77 15.78
CA ALA A 25 29.35 -4.46 14.50
C ALA A 25 28.84 -3.45 13.46
N PRO A 26 29.39 -3.43 12.23
CA PRO A 26 28.90 -2.52 11.21
C PRO A 26 27.41 -2.77 11.03
N ALA A 27 26.61 -1.69 11.07
CA ALA A 27 25.18 -1.75 10.85
C ALA A 27 24.92 -2.54 9.56
N ARG A 28 24.18 -3.65 9.67
CA ARG A 28 23.81 -4.47 8.51
C ARG A 28 23.14 -3.52 7.50
N GLN A 29 23.79 -3.27 6.37
CA GLN A 29 23.26 -2.35 5.38
C GLN A 29 22.18 -3.08 4.61
N CYS A 30 20.91 -2.72 4.85
CA CYS A 30 19.78 -3.25 4.10
C CYS A 30 19.19 -2.36 2.98
N PRO A 31 19.90 -1.36 2.38
CA PRO A 31 19.28 -0.62 1.30
C PRO A 31 19.24 -1.45 0.02
N ALA A 32 18.04 -1.84 -0.40
CA ALA A 32 17.83 -2.24 -1.78
C ALA A 32 17.91 -0.96 -2.62
N ALA A 33 19.00 -0.81 -3.38
CA ALA A 33 19.19 0.37 -4.21
C ALA A 33 18.41 0.25 -5.52
N VAL A 34 17.62 1.25 -5.88
CA VAL A 34 17.00 1.37 -7.21
C VAL A 34 18.11 1.46 -8.26
N ARG A 35 18.17 0.47 -9.15
CA ARG A 35 19.17 0.38 -10.23
C ARG A 35 18.63 0.79 -11.59
N GLY A 36 17.32 0.76 -11.75
CA GLY A 36 16.68 1.25 -12.96
C GLY A 36 15.19 0.99 -12.93
N VAL A 37 14.47 1.83 -13.66
CA VAL A 37 13.03 1.73 -13.82
C VAL A 37 12.70 1.75 -15.30
N THR A 38 11.75 0.92 -15.68
CA THR A 38 11.19 0.88 -17.04
C THR A 38 9.68 0.81 -16.94
N VAL A 39 8.97 1.38 -17.91
CA VAL A 39 7.52 1.14 -18.03
C VAL A 39 7.28 -0.34 -18.31
N ASP A 40 6.23 -0.92 -17.73
CA ASP A 40 5.74 -2.25 -18.08
C ASP A 40 4.64 -2.13 -19.14
N PRO A 41 4.97 -2.30 -20.44
CA PRO A 41 3.98 -2.22 -21.50
C PRO A 41 3.01 -3.41 -21.45
N ARG A 42 3.40 -4.57 -20.92
CA ARG A 42 2.56 -5.77 -20.88
C ARG A 42 1.35 -5.54 -20.00
N LEU A 43 1.54 -5.09 -18.76
CA LEU A 43 0.45 -4.81 -17.82
C LEU A 43 -0.33 -3.57 -18.24
N THR A 44 0.35 -2.52 -18.68
CA THR A 44 -0.33 -1.30 -19.17
C THR A 44 -1.23 -1.60 -20.37
N SER A 45 -0.77 -2.42 -21.32
CA SER A 45 -1.58 -2.89 -22.45
C SER A 45 -2.67 -3.87 -22.02
N LEU A 46 -2.45 -4.76 -21.05
CA LEU A 46 -3.48 -5.68 -20.54
C LEU A 46 -4.73 -4.91 -20.09
N PHE A 47 -4.54 -3.89 -19.24
CA PHE A 47 -5.65 -3.07 -18.75
C PHE A 47 -6.25 -2.18 -19.85
N THR A 48 -5.43 -1.67 -20.77
CA THR A 48 -5.92 -0.86 -21.91
C THR A 48 -6.78 -1.70 -22.85
N VAL A 49 -6.33 -2.90 -23.21
CA VAL A 49 -7.06 -3.82 -24.09
C VAL A 49 -8.35 -4.27 -23.42
N HIS A 50 -8.30 -4.71 -22.15
CA HIS A 50 -9.49 -5.10 -21.40
C HIS A 50 -10.48 -3.95 -21.29
N GLY A 51 -10.02 -2.76 -20.90
CA GLY A 51 -10.90 -1.60 -20.72
C GLY A 51 -11.46 -0.99 -22.01
N ASN A 52 -10.90 -1.35 -23.17
CA ASN A 52 -11.43 -0.95 -24.47
C ASN A 52 -12.26 -2.07 -25.13
N ASP A 53 -12.28 -3.27 -24.54
CA ASP A 53 -13.09 -4.37 -25.04
C ASP A 53 -14.57 -4.13 -24.68
N ASN A 54 -15.38 -3.97 -25.72
CA ASN A 54 -16.81 -3.74 -25.60
C ASN A 54 -17.63 -5.03 -25.76
N ALA A 55 -17.00 -6.21 -25.72
CA ALA A 55 -17.69 -7.50 -25.76
C ALA A 55 -18.71 -7.65 -24.62
N ARG A 56 -18.44 -7.00 -23.48
CA ARG A 56 -19.38 -6.82 -22.38
C ARG A 56 -19.44 -5.35 -21.99
N VAL A 57 -20.59 -4.92 -21.48
CA VAL A 57 -20.82 -3.53 -21.05
C VAL A 57 -20.88 -3.38 -19.53
N ASP A 58 -20.58 -4.46 -18.80
CA ASP A 58 -20.40 -4.51 -17.35
C ASP A 58 -18.94 -4.73 -16.93
N ASP A 59 -18.00 -4.66 -17.88
CA ASP A 59 -16.57 -4.81 -17.63
C ASP A 59 -15.90 -3.50 -17.20
N TRP A 60 -14.80 -3.66 -16.48
CA TRP A 60 -13.90 -2.61 -16.03
C TRP A 60 -13.37 -1.82 -17.22
N THR A 61 -13.47 -0.49 -17.17
CA THR A 61 -12.89 0.42 -18.18
C THR A 61 -11.91 1.42 -17.59
N GLY A 62 -11.79 1.46 -16.26
CA GLY A 62 -10.93 2.33 -15.48
C GLY A 62 -11.21 2.16 -13.99
N GLY A 63 -10.20 2.31 -13.13
CA GLY A 63 -10.37 2.18 -11.70
C GLY A 63 -9.19 2.74 -10.90
N ASP A 64 -9.47 2.98 -9.63
CA ASP A 64 -8.55 3.50 -8.62
C ASP A 64 -8.14 2.42 -7.60
N GLY A 65 -7.17 2.74 -6.75
CA GLY A 65 -6.49 1.80 -5.86
C GLY A 65 -5.43 1.02 -6.64
N THR A 66 -5.84 -0.09 -7.24
CA THR A 66 -4.95 -1.04 -7.96
C THR A 66 -4.07 -1.82 -6.98
N TYR A 67 -4.67 -2.51 -6.01
CA TYR A 67 -3.98 -3.52 -5.20
C TYR A 67 -3.93 -4.86 -5.93
N SER A 68 -3.01 -5.76 -5.52
CA SER A 68 -2.95 -7.10 -6.11
C SER A 68 -2.69 -8.20 -5.08
N LEU A 69 -3.26 -9.38 -5.32
CA LEU A 69 -3.08 -10.57 -4.51
C LEU A 69 -2.99 -11.81 -5.39
N GLY A 70 -1.88 -12.55 -5.26
CA GLY A 70 -1.71 -13.85 -5.90
C GLY A 70 -2.75 -14.85 -5.39
N LEU A 71 -3.49 -15.46 -6.32
CA LEU A 71 -4.47 -16.51 -6.04
C LEU A 71 -3.95 -17.89 -6.49
N PRO A 72 -4.44 -18.98 -5.86
CA PRO A 72 -4.11 -20.33 -6.29
C PRO A 72 -4.44 -20.58 -7.77
N GLY A 73 -3.57 -21.35 -8.43
CA GLY A 73 -3.70 -21.70 -9.84
C GLY A 73 -3.14 -20.67 -10.83
N GLY A 74 -2.20 -19.83 -10.38
CA GLY A 74 -1.53 -18.83 -11.23
C GLY A 74 -2.46 -17.72 -11.69
N ARG A 75 -3.40 -17.33 -10.83
CA ARG A 75 -4.32 -16.22 -11.06
C ARG A 75 -3.87 -15.04 -10.22
N GLU A 76 -4.04 -13.83 -10.72
CA GLU A 76 -3.85 -12.62 -9.92
C GLU A 76 -5.21 -11.97 -9.66
N LEU A 77 -5.47 -11.60 -8.42
CA LEU A 77 -6.60 -10.74 -8.07
C LEU A 77 -6.13 -9.29 -8.10
N TRP A 78 -6.78 -8.47 -8.90
CA TRP A 78 -6.66 -7.02 -8.86
C TRP A 78 -7.83 -6.43 -8.11
N ILE A 79 -7.54 -5.53 -7.18
CA ILE A 79 -8.51 -4.99 -6.23
C ILE A 79 -8.59 -3.49 -6.45
N PHE A 80 -9.78 -3.01 -6.75
CA PHE A 80 -10.03 -1.62 -7.09
C PHE A 80 -11.01 -0.98 -6.12
N SER A 81 -10.78 0.30 -5.88
CA SER A 81 -11.74 1.24 -5.32
C SER A 81 -12.69 1.71 -6.42
N ASP A 82 -12.99 2.99 -6.46
CA ASP A 82 -13.87 3.59 -7.44
C ASP A 82 -13.49 3.13 -8.88
N THR A 83 -14.49 2.64 -9.63
CA THR A 83 -14.30 1.89 -10.89
C THR A 83 -15.36 2.29 -11.91
N PHE A 84 -14.94 2.71 -13.10
CA PHE A 84 -15.82 2.89 -14.26
C PHE A 84 -16.11 1.54 -14.93
N LEU A 85 -17.40 1.24 -15.09
CA LEU A 85 -17.91 0.15 -15.91
C LEU A 85 -18.69 0.71 -17.09
N GLY A 86 -18.59 0.06 -18.25
CA GLY A 86 -19.39 0.46 -19.40
C GLY A 86 -18.68 0.27 -20.73
N ARG A 87 -19.14 1.04 -21.71
CA ARG A 87 -18.59 1.03 -23.06
C ARG A 87 -17.55 2.14 -23.23
N VAL A 88 -16.49 1.85 -23.97
CA VAL A 88 -15.53 2.86 -24.45
C VAL A 88 -15.75 3.09 -25.94
N ASN A 89 -15.92 4.34 -26.34
CA ASN A 89 -16.08 4.70 -27.75
C ASN A 89 -14.74 4.57 -28.50
N ALA A 90 -14.81 4.43 -29.83
CA ALA A 90 -13.62 4.25 -30.67
C ALA A 90 -12.64 5.42 -30.61
N ASP A 91 -13.11 6.61 -30.25
CA ASP A 91 -12.31 7.83 -30.06
C ASP A 91 -11.69 7.95 -28.65
N GLY A 92 -11.86 6.93 -27.79
CA GLY A 92 -11.32 6.94 -26.43
C GLY A 92 -12.18 7.69 -25.41
N THR A 93 -13.44 8.02 -25.73
CA THR A 93 -14.37 8.66 -24.80
C THR A 93 -15.27 7.64 -24.07
N ARG A 94 -15.83 8.03 -22.91
CA ARG A 94 -16.89 7.28 -22.21
C ARG A 94 -18.24 8.00 -22.36
N PRO A 95 -19.37 7.28 -22.56
CA PRO A 95 -20.70 7.88 -22.47
C PRO A 95 -20.96 8.51 -21.10
N GLN A 96 -21.72 9.60 -21.04
CA GLN A 96 -22.08 10.27 -19.78
C GLN A 96 -22.88 9.36 -18.82
N ALA A 97 -23.60 8.36 -19.35
CA ALA A 97 -24.34 7.38 -18.56
C ALA A 97 -23.48 6.22 -18.00
N THR A 98 -22.15 6.31 -18.11
CA THR A 98 -21.22 5.31 -17.57
C THR A 98 -21.42 5.13 -16.06
N VAL A 99 -21.41 3.87 -15.61
CA VAL A 99 -21.58 3.53 -14.20
C VAL A 99 -20.24 3.64 -13.48
N MET A 100 -20.25 4.18 -12.27
CA MET A 100 -19.11 4.18 -11.37
C MET A 100 -19.47 3.41 -10.10
N LEU A 101 -18.76 2.30 -9.84
CA LEU A 101 -18.89 1.53 -8.60
C LEU A 101 -17.82 1.98 -7.62
N ASN A 102 -18.06 1.92 -6.30
CA ASN A 102 -17.04 2.31 -5.32
C ASN A 102 -15.93 1.30 -5.07
N ASN A 103 -16.13 0.06 -5.49
CA ASN A 103 -15.13 -1.00 -5.46
C ASN A 103 -15.52 -2.13 -6.39
N SER A 104 -14.51 -2.76 -6.97
CA SER A 104 -14.63 -3.92 -7.85
C SER A 104 -13.34 -4.74 -7.79
N PHE A 105 -13.36 -5.97 -8.32
CA PHE A 105 -12.13 -6.70 -8.60
C PHE A 105 -12.00 -6.97 -10.09
N ALA A 106 -10.79 -7.35 -10.52
CA ALA A 106 -10.58 -8.08 -11.76
C ALA A 106 -9.68 -9.29 -11.49
N VAL A 107 -10.01 -10.44 -12.08
CA VAL A 107 -9.15 -11.62 -11.99
C VAL A 107 -8.36 -11.75 -13.28
N GLU A 108 -7.04 -11.71 -13.18
CA GLU A 108 -6.13 -11.97 -14.29
C GLU A 108 -5.75 -13.45 -14.34
N ARG A 109 -5.78 -14.02 -15.54
CA ARG A 109 -5.23 -15.35 -15.82
C ARG A 109 -4.74 -15.42 -17.26
N ALA A 110 -3.47 -15.73 -17.45
CA ALA A 110 -2.86 -15.95 -18.76
C ALA A 110 -3.07 -14.77 -19.73
N GLY A 111 -2.88 -13.54 -19.24
CA GLY A 111 -2.98 -12.31 -20.03
C GLY A 111 -4.43 -11.91 -20.35
N ARG A 112 -5.41 -12.38 -19.58
CA ARG A 112 -6.82 -12.00 -19.72
C ARG A 112 -7.37 -11.59 -18.37
N LEU A 113 -8.09 -10.48 -18.35
CA LEU A 113 -8.82 -9.99 -17.18
C LEU A 113 -10.28 -10.41 -17.26
N ALA A 114 -10.88 -10.64 -16.11
CA ALA A 114 -12.32 -10.81 -15.96
C ALA A 114 -12.79 -9.94 -14.80
N THR A 115 -13.67 -8.97 -15.08
CA THR A 115 -14.21 -8.07 -14.06
C THR A 115 -15.13 -8.83 -13.12
N VAL A 116 -15.03 -8.52 -11.82
CA VAL A 116 -15.88 -9.06 -10.78
C VAL A 116 -16.55 -7.89 -10.06
N HIS A 117 -17.86 -7.87 -10.14
CA HIS A 117 -18.72 -6.93 -9.43
C HIS A 117 -19.90 -7.69 -8.80
N GLY A 118 -20.58 -7.07 -7.85
CA GLY A 118 -21.85 -7.55 -7.32
C GLY A 118 -23.02 -7.23 -8.24
N GLY A 119 -24.23 -7.63 -7.87
CA GLY A 119 -25.43 -7.33 -8.67
C GLY A 119 -25.53 -8.17 -9.95
N THR A 120 -25.96 -7.54 -11.05
CA THR A 120 -26.18 -8.20 -12.35
C THR A 120 -25.53 -7.39 -13.48
N ALA A 121 -25.32 -7.97 -14.67
CA ALA A 121 -24.75 -7.24 -15.80
C ALA A 121 -25.52 -5.94 -16.18
N LYS A 122 -26.85 -5.94 -16.05
CA LYS A 122 -27.69 -4.76 -16.33
C LYS A 122 -27.72 -3.73 -15.20
N ARG A 123 -27.37 -4.16 -13.98
CA ARG A 123 -27.39 -3.37 -12.75
C ARG A 123 -26.22 -3.81 -11.88
N PRO A 124 -24.97 -3.47 -12.26
CA PRO A 124 -23.80 -3.85 -11.49
C PRO A 124 -23.81 -3.11 -10.15
N ALA A 125 -23.20 -3.70 -9.14
CA ALA A 125 -23.10 -3.14 -7.80
C ALA A 125 -21.69 -3.36 -7.25
N ALA A 126 -21.26 -2.49 -6.33
CA ALA A 126 -20.00 -2.67 -5.60
C ALA A 126 -20.00 -4.00 -4.82
N LEU A 127 -18.82 -4.61 -4.67
CA LEU A 127 -18.64 -5.85 -3.90
C LEU A 127 -18.90 -5.63 -2.40
N MET A 128 -18.47 -4.47 -1.92
CA MET A 128 -18.79 -3.88 -0.63
C MET A 128 -19.73 -2.69 -0.86
N PRO A 129 -21.05 -2.92 -0.89
CA PRO A 129 -22.02 -1.85 -1.09
C PRO A 129 -22.05 -0.91 0.12
N PRO A 130 -22.36 0.37 -0.11
CA PRO A 130 -22.42 1.35 0.96
C PRO A 130 -23.55 1.07 1.95
N ARG A 131 -23.35 1.42 3.23
CA ARG A 131 -24.37 1.24 4.29
C ARG A 131 -25.51 2.28 4.24
N GLY A 132 -25.33 3.33 3.44
CA GLY A 132 -26.28 4.42 3.25
C GLY A 132 -25.84 5.29 2.07
N ARG A 133 -26.73 6.15 1.58
CA ARG A 133 -26.52 6.93 0.34
C ARG A 133 -25.29 7.86 0.37
N ASP A 134 -24.88 8.30 1.56
CA ASP A 134 -23.79 9.26 1.77
C ASP A 134 -22.49 8.57 2.23
N HIS A 135 -22.42 7.24 2.10
CA HIS A 135 -21.29 6.41 2.52
C HIS A 135 -20.73 5.65 1.33
N TRP A 136 -19.46 5.26 1.40
CA TRP A 136 -18.82 4.34 0.46
C TRP A 136 -17.66 3.61 1.13
N PHE A 137 -17.16 2.58 0.44
CA PHE A 137 -15.98 1.84 0.84
C PHE A 137 -14.94 1.89 -0.28
N TRP A 138 -13.76 2.38 0.05
CA TRP A 138 -12.57 2.17 -0.76
C TRP A 138 -11.81 0.95 -0.24
N ALA A 139 -11.21 0.21 -1.16
CA ALA A 139 -10.46 -1.00 -0.85
C ALA A 139 -9.05 -0.63 -0.42
N GLY A 140 -8.54 -1.37 0.56
CA GLY A 140 -7.12 -1.44 0.87
C GLY A 140 -6.53 -2.76 0.39
N ASP A 141 -5.34 -3.06 0.92
CA ASP A 141 -4.61 -4.28 0.60
C ASP A 141 -5.32 -5.54 1.13
N ALA A 142 -4.88 -6.71 0.65
CA ALA A 142 -5.47 -8.00 0.96
C ALA A 142 -4.45 -9.09 1.30
N THR A 143 -4.92 -10.13 1.98
CA THR A 143 -4.16 -11.38 2.17
C THR A 143 -5.02 -12.62 1.88
N LEU A 144 -4.37 -13.78 1.76
CA LEU A 144 -4.99 -15.08 1.57
C LEU A 144 -4.88 -15.93 2.85
N ALA A 145 -5.89 -15.85 3.71
CA ALA A 145 -5.96 -16.60 4.97
C ALA A 145 -6.61 -17.98 4.78
N GLY A 146 -5.82 -19.04 4.67
CA GLY A 146 -6.36 -20.41 4.56
C GLY A 146 -7.27 -20.60 3.34
N GLY A 147 -6.95 -19.93 2.23
CA GLY A 147 -7.74 -19.93 1.00
C GLY A 147 -8.90 -18.93 0.97
N ILE A 148 -9.20 -18.24 2.09
CA ILE A 148 -10.14 -17.12 2.12
C ILE A 148 -9.39 -15.84 1.74
N VAL A 149 -9.93 -15.10 0.76
CA VAL A 149 -9.42 -13.77 0.43
C VAL A 149 -9.95 -12.79 1.46
N GLU A 150 -9.05 -12.14 2.20
CA GLU A 150 -9.35 -11.16 3.24
C GLU A 150 -8.90 -9.78 2.74
N VAL A 151 -9.87 -8.92 2.39
CA VAL A 151 -9.61 -7.58 1.84
C VAL A 151 -9.99 -6.53 2.86
N THR A 152 -9.08 -5.61 3.12
CA THR A 152 -9.35 -4.45 3.98
C THR A 152 -10.16 -3.41 3.22
N TYR A 153 -11.04 -2.69 3.91
CA TYR A 153 -11.77 -1.56 3.34
C TYR A 153 -11.86 -0.43 4.36
N GLN A 154 -11.80 0.80 3.87
CA GLN A 154 -12.03 2.00 4.66
C GLN A 154 -13.42 2.57 4.31
N GLU A 155 -14.26 2.74 5.33
CA GLU A 155 -15.56 3.40 5.16
C GLU A 155 -15.38 4.91 5.22
N TYR A 156 -15.90 5.60 4.22
CA TYR A 156 -15.99 7.05 4.18
C TYR A 156 -17.45 7.49 4.21
N ALA A 157 -17.68 8.69 4.74
CA ALA A 157 -18.99 9.31 4.72
C ALA A 157 -18.87 10.80 4.38
N ARG A 158 -19.72 11.24 3.46
CA ARG A 158 -19.89 12.65 3.11
C ARG A 158 -20.49 13.41 4.30
N ARG A 159 -19.99 14.61 4.56
CA ARG A 159 -20.50 15.51 5.62
C ARG A 159 -21.44 16.56 5.07
N THR A 160 -21.13 17.17 3.92
CA THR A 160 -21.89 18.26 3.30
C THR A 160 -21.97 18.12 1.77
N HIS A 161 -22.61 19.05 1.07
CA HIS A 161 -22.70 19.06 -0.38
C HIS A 161 -21.41 19.63 -1.01
N ASP A 162 -20.28 18.91 -0.92
CA ASP A 162 -19.01 19.15 -1.66
C ASP A 162 -18.01 18.01 -1.35
N LEU A 163 -16.73 18.12 -1.76
CA LEU A 163 -15.59 17.22 -1.46
C LEU A 163 -15.25 17.10 0.06
N ASP A 164 -16.21 17.37 0.93
CA ASP A 164 -16.12 17.29 2.39
C ASP A 164 -16.64 15.92 2.85
N TRP A 165 -15.69 14.99 3.02
CA TRP A 165 -15.93 13.67 3.55
C TRP A 165 -14.95 13.34 4.66
N ARG A 166 -15.29 12.33 5.45
CA ARG A 166 -14.43 11.81 6.52
C ARG A 166 -14.30 10.31 6.44
N TRP A 167 -13.13 9.83 6.79
CA TRP A 167 -12.93 8.45 7.20
C TRP A 167 -13.80 8.13 8.42
N ARG A 168 -14.34 6.91 8.49
CA ARG A 168 -15.25 6.45 9.56
C ARG A 168 -14.72 5.26 10.33
N ARG A 169 -14.25 4.23 9.64
CA ARG A 169 -13.75 2.99 10.23
C ARG A 169 -13.08 2.11 9.19
N ASN A 170 -12.29 1.16 9.68
CA ASN A 170 -11.76 0.05 8.90
C ASN A 170 -12.66 -1.18 9.05
N VAL A 171 -12.83 -1.94 7.96
CA VAL A 171 -13.51 -3.23 7.97
C VAL A 171 -12.71 -4.26 7.17
N LEU A 172 -12.93 -5.53 7.49
CA LEU A 172 -12.40 -6.68 6.77
C LEU A 172 -13.54 -7.39 6.07
N ALA A 173 -13.51 -7.46 4.75
CA ALA A 173 -14.43 -8.30 4.00
C ALA A 173 -13.73 -9.60 3.59
N ARG A 174 -14.41 -10.72 3.81
CA ARG A 174 -13.89 -12.06 3.53
C ARG A 174 -14.62 -12.64 2.34
N PHE A 175 -13.90 -13.16 1.36
CA PHE A 175 -14.45 -13.77 0.15
C PHE A 175 -14.04 -15.23 0.06
N ALA A 176 -15.01 -16.10 -0.26
CA ALA A 176 -14.73 -17.51 -0.39
C ALA A 176 -13.89 -17.78 -1.66
N PRO A 177 -13.00 -18.79 -1.64
CA PRO A 177 -12.23 -19.16 -2.82
C PRO A 177 -13.17 -19.49 -3.98
N GLY A 178 -12.90 -18.88 -5.14
CA GLY A 178 -13.71 -19.03 -6.35
C GLY A 178 -15.05 -18.26 -6.35
N ARG A 179 -15.40 -17.55 -5.27
CA ARG A 179 -16.62 -16.75 -5.16
C ARG A 179 -16.30 -15.36 -4.61
N LEU A 180 -15.93 -14.48 -5.52
CA LEU A 180 -15.46 -13.13 -5.22
C LEU A 180 -16.53 -12.04 -5.38
N ALA A 181 -17.68 -12.33 -6.00
CA ALA A 181 -18.73 -11.35 -6.28
C ALA A 181 -19.54 -10.89 -5.04
N ARG A 182 -19.35 -11.53 -3.88
CA ARG A 182 -19.99 -11.16 -2.62
C ARG A 182 -19.18 -11.67 -1.42
N PRO A 183 -18.98 -10.87 -0.37
CA PRO A 183 -18.33 -11.35 0.83
C PRO A 183 -19.17 -12.40 1.56
N ILE A 184 -18.49 -13.35 2.19
CA ILE A 184 -19.07 -14.35 3.12
C ILE A 184 -19.13 -13.82 4.56
N GLY A 185 -18.43 -12.73 4.86
CA GLY A 185 -18.45 -12.06 6.16
C GLY A 185 -17.78 -10.70 6.09
N VAL A 186 -18.24 -9.77 6.92
CA VAL A 186 -17.65 -8.44 7.09
C VAL A 186 -17.43 -8.21 8.59
N HIS A 187 -16.21 -7.86 8.97
CA HIS A 187 -15.79 -7.71 10.35
C HIS A 187 -15.25 -6.29 10.57
N GLY A 188 -15.44 -5.73 11.77
CA GLY A 188 -14.77 -4.48 12.13
C GLY A 188 -13.28 -4.72 12.34
N LEU A 189 -12.46 -3.77 11.91
CA LEU A 189 -11.04 -3.70 12.25
C LEU A 189 -10.80 -2.54 13.23
N PRO A 190 -9.63 -2.47 13.90
CA PRO A 190 -9.27 -1.33 14.75
C PRO A 190 -9.51 0.00 14.04
N SER A 191 -10.03 0.97 14.79
CA SER A 191 -10.55 2.24 14.25
C SER A 191 -10.60 3.36 15.29
N GLY A 192 -10.18 3.09 16.54
CA GLY A 192 -10.38 3.99 17.68
C GLY A 192 -9.50 5.25 17.62
N ARG A 193 -8.46 5.26 16.78
CA ARG A 193 -7.45 6.33 16.72
C ARG A 193 -7.34 7.03 15.37
N GLY A 194 -8.29 6.82 14.47
CA GLY A 194 -8.32 7.53 13.18
C GLY A 194 -7.23 7.09 12.19
N VAL A 195 -6.58 5.95 12.43
CA VAL A 195 -5.63 5.36 11.51
C VAL A 195 -6.41 4.55 10.46
N ALA A 196 -6.23 4.88 9.19
CA ALA A 196 -6.71 4.07 8.07
C ALA A 196 -5.79 2.86 7.90
N TRP A 197 -6.16 1.72 8.48
CA TRP A 197 -5.39 0.47 8.39
C TRP A 197 -5.65 -0.24 7.07
N GLY A 198 -4.61 -0.85 6.50
CA GLY A 198 -4.70 -1.61 5.24
C GLY A 198 -4.09 -0.91 4.04
N SER A 199 -3.26 0.13 4.24
CA SER A 199 -2.52 0.75 3.12
C SER A 199 -1.57 -0.26 2.46
N GLY A 200 -0.99 -1.17 3.26
CA GLY A 200 -0.23 -2.32 2.78
C GLY A 200 -0.28 -3.47 3.80
N ILE A 201 -0.12 -4.71 3.32
CA ILE A 201 -0.05 -5.93 4.13
C ILE A 201 1.21 -6.71 3.76
N LEU A 202 1.88 -7.26 4.77
CA LEU A 202 3.10 -8.06 4.59
C LEU A 202 3.07 -9.25 5.53
N GLU A 203 3.10 -10.46 4.97
CA GLU A 203 3.30 -11.68 5.75
C GLU A 203 4.80 -11.96 5.92
N ASP A 204 5.29 -11.97 7.17
CA ASP A 204 6.69 -12.29 7.49
C ASP A 204 6.83 -12.79 8.94
N GLY A 205 7.75 -13.74 9.16
CA GLY A 205 8.11 -14.18 10.52
C GLY A 205 6.93 -14.68 11.37
N GLY A 206 5.96 -15.35 10.76
CA GLY A 206 4.76 -15.88 11.44
C GLY A 206 3.71 -14.82 11.81
N HIS A 207 3.87 -13.58 11.33
CA HIS A 207 2.93 -12.49 11.53
C HIS A 207 2.45 -11.94 10.19
N THR A 208 1.26 -11.35 10.20
CA THR A 208 0.78 -10.45 9.15
C THR A 208 0.91 -9.02 9.65
N TYR A 209 1.84 -8.27 9.08
CA TYR A 209 2.02 -6.84 9.34
C TYR A 209 0.96 -6.05 8.55
N VAL A 210 0.33 -5.09 9.22
CA VAL A 210 -0.69 -4.22 8.63
C VAL A 210 -0.25 -2.78 8.79
N TYR A 211 0.04 -2.14 7.66
CA TYR A 211 0.46 -0.76 7.57
C TYR A 211 -0.77 0.14 7.47
N GLY A 212 -0.72 1.30 8.12
CA GLY A 212 -1.82 2.27 8.10
C GLY A 212 -1.34 3.71 8.03
N VAL A 213 -2.28 4.63 7.79
CA VAL A 213 -2.02 6.06 7.69
C VAL A 213 -2.88 6.83 8.68
N GLU A 214 -2.24 7.64 9.51
CA GLU A 214 -2.90 8.78 10.14
C GLU A 214 -2.83 9.96 9.17
N ASP A 215 -3.99 10.35 8.63
CA ASP A 215 -4.10 11.44 7.66
C ASP A 215 -4.59 12.73 8.35
N LEU A 216 -3.70 13.71 8.46
CA LEU A 216 -3.99 15.05 8.97
C LEU A 216 -4.01 16.11 7.85
N GLY A 217 -4.29 15.69 6.60
CA GLY A 217 -4.29 16.53 5.42
C GLY A 217 -2.90 16.65 4.80
N SER A 218 -2.22 17.77 5.04
CA SER A 218 -0.87 18.00 4.47
C SER A 218 0.20 17.14 5.13
N SER A 219 -0.03 16.69 6.37
CA SER A 219 0.87 15.80 7.10
C SER A 219 0.23 14.43 7.24
N LYS A 220 0.97 13.40 6.83
CA LYS A 220 0.54 12.00 6.89
C LYS A 220 1.62 11.16 7.55
N TYR A 221 1.20 10.24 8.40
CA TYR A 221 2.11 9.42 9.19
C TYR A 221 1.79 7.93 9.03
N MET A 222 2.83 7.14 8.79
CA MET A 222 2.77 5.68 8.83
C MET A 222 2.63 5.21 10.27
N HIS A 223 1.68 4.31 10.47
CA HIS A 223 1.52 3.48 11.66
C HIS A 223 1.67 2.01 11.28
N LEU A 224 1.98 1.16 12.27
CA LEU A 224 2.11 -0.28 12.07
C LEU A 224 1.38 -1.07 13.14
N ALA A 225 0.64 -2.07 12.69
CA ALA A 225 0.12 -3.15 13.51
C ALA A 225 0.63 -4.50 12.99
N ARG A 226 0.43 -5.55 13.76
CA ARG A 226 0.61 -6.93 13.32
C ARG A 226 -0.46 -7.83 13.90
N VAL A 227 -0.71 -8.94 13.24
CA VAL A 227 -1.57 -10.02 13.68
C VAL A 227 -0.76 -11.32 13.67
N GLY A 228 -0.94 -12.18 14.67
CA GLY A 228 -0.33 -13.51 14.67
C GLY A 228 -0.97 -14.41 13.60
N GLY A 229 -0.16 -15.10 12.80
CA GLY A 229 -0.62 -15.93 11.69
C GLY A 229 -1.03 -15.12 10.45
N GLY A 230 -1.76 -15.78 9.53
CA GLY A 230 -2.13 -15.23 8.21
C GLY A 230 -3.53 -14.63 8.11
N SER A 231 -4.34 -14.65 9.18
CA SER A 231 -5.70 -14.05 9.16
C SER A 231 -5.74 -12.75 9.93
N LEU A 232 -6.36 -11.74 9.33
CA LEU A 232 -6.55 -10.42 9.95
C LEU A 232 -7.63 -10.42 11.05
N LEU A 233 -8.34 -11.53 11.24
CA LEU A 233 -9.26 -11.75 12.37
C LEU A 233 -8.55 -12.10 13.69
N GLY A 234 -7.24 -12.35 13.65
CA GLY A 234 -6.47 -12.65 14.85
C GLY A 234 -6.37 -11.45 15.80
N ARG A 235 -5.58 -11.62 16.87
CA ARG A 235 -5.31 -10.54 17.83
C ARG A 235 -4.33 -9.53 17.24
N TRP A 236 -4.76 -8.27 17.16
CA TRP A 236 -3.90 -7.16 16.71
C TRP A 236 -2.99 -6.69 17.84
N GLU A 237 -1.75 -6.37 17.47
CA GLU A 237 -0.79 -5.66 18.31
C GLU A 237 -0.23 -4.46 17.54
N PHE A 238 -0.04 -3.34 18.22
CA PHE A 238 0.34 -2.06 17.63
C PHE A 238 1.76 -1.68 18.02
N ARG A 239 2.51 -1.16 17.06
CA ARG A 239 3.90 -0.76 17.26
C ARG A 239 3.97 0.52 18.10
N THR A 240 4.63 0.45 19.24
CA THR A 240 4.80 1.59 20.14
C THR A 240 6.04 2.42 19.77
N ALA A 241 6.12 3.65 20.30
CA ALA A 241 7.27 4.53 20.10
C ALA A 241 8.59 3.93 20.64
N GLY A 242 8.51 3.11 21.69
CA GLY A 242 9.66 2.39 22.26
C GLY A 242 10.07 1.14 21.47
N GLY A 243 9.35 0.80 20.40
CA GLY A 243 9.62 -0.39 19.59
C GLY A 243 9.09 -1.70 20.19
N SER A 244 8.22 -1.63 21.21
CA SER A 244 7.46 -2.77 21.70
C SER A 244 6.15 -2.95 20.92
N TRP A 245 5.39 -3.97 21.27
CA TRP A 245 4.06 -4.25 20.73
C TRP A 245 3.04 -4.14 21.86
N SER A 246 1.97 -3.37 21.65
CA SER A 246 0.86 -3.20 22.60
C SER A 246 -0.43 -3.79 22.05
N ALA A 247 -1.31 -4.30 22.91
CA ALA A 247 -2.65 -4.70 22.50
C ALA A 247 -3.62 -3.51 22.36
N ASP A 248 -3.25 -2.32 22.85
CA ASP A 248 -4.07 -1.11 22.74
C ASP A 248 -3.68 -0.30 21.50
N GLU A 249 -4.66 -0.01 20.64
CA GLU A 249 -4.49 0.84 19.45
C GLU A 249 -4.01 2.25 19.83
N ALA A 250 -4.36 2.73 21.03
CA ALA A 250 -3.94 4.01 21.56
C ALA A 250 -2.42 4.18 21.65
N ASP A 251 -1.69 3.08 21.81
CA ASP A 251 -0.24 3.09 21.96
C ASP A 251 0.49 3.09 20.60
N SER A 252 -0.24 3.00 19.49
CA SER A 252 0.34 3.04 18.15
C SER A 252 1.07 4.36 17.91
N ALA A 253 2.34 4.27 17.52
CA ALA A 253 3.17 5.45 17.25
C ALA A 253 3.29 5.74 15.75
N ARG A 254 3.46 7.03 15.44
CA ARG A 254 3.91 7.51 14.12
C ARG A 254 5.34 7.03 13.89
N LEU A 255 5.54 6.13 12.93
CA LEU A 255 6.85 5.52 12.65
C LEU A 255 7.63 6.24 11.54
N MET A 256 6.93 6.89 10.63
CA MET A 256 7.50 7.65 9.52
C MET A 256 6.50 8.70 9.07
N SER A 257 6.97 9.90 8.75
CA SER A 257 6.17 10.90 8.03
C SER A 257 6.41 10.82 6.53
N GLY A 258 5.48 11.36 5.74
CA GLY A 258 5.69 11.51 4.30
C GLY A 258 5.30 10.29 3.46
N VAL A 259 4.29 9.54 3.92
CA VAL A 259 3.67 8.46 3.14
C VAL A 259 2.35 8.94 2.51
N ALA A 260 2.04 8.44 1.33
CA ALA A 260 0.71 8.60 0.72
C ALA A 260 -0.34 7.79 1.49
N ASN A 261 -1.63 8.04 1.22
CA ASN A 261 -2.74 7.29 1.83
C ASN A 261 -2.66 5.79 1.50
N GLU A 262 -2.19 5.51 0.30
CA GLU A 262 -1.92 4.18 -0.18
C GLU A 262 -0.42 4.11 -0.56
N TYR A 263 0.29 3.19 0.09
CA TYR A 263 1.71 2.87 -0.13
C TYR A 263 1.94 1.39 0.10
N SER A 264 3.13 0.87 -0.20
CA SER A 264 3.43 -0.56 -0.02
C SER A 264 4.72 -0.79 0.74
N VAL A 265 4.80 -1.91 1.45
CA VAL A 265 6.05 -2.45 2.01
C VAL A 265 6.20 -3.88 1.52
N THR A 266 7.37 -4.20 0.98
CA THR A 266 7.63 -5.49 0.36
C THR A 266 9.00 -6.01 0.76
N ARG A 267 9.08 -7.31 1.06
CA ARG A 267 10.36 -7.99 1.30
C ARG A 267 11.13 -8.13 -0.02
N VAL A 268 12.39 -7.70 -0.03
CA VAL A 268 13.31 -7.82 -1.19
C VAL A 268 14.64 -8.36 -0.70
N GLY A 269 14.96 -9.61 -1.06
CA GLY A 269 16.09 -10.33 -0.49
C GLY A 269 15.98 -10.42 1.03
N SER A 270 17.04 -10.06 1.75
CA SER A 270 17.04 -10.02 3.22
C SER A 270 16.47 -8.73 3.83
N GLY A 271 16.02 -7.77 3.02
CA GLY A 271 15.56 -6.45 3.45
C GLY A 271 14.13 -6.14 3.05
N TYR A 272 13.69 -4.91 3.30
CA TYR A 272 12.35 -4.41 3.02
C TYR A 272 12.42 -3.09 2.27
N VAL A 273 11.54 -2.92 1.30
CA VAL A 273 11.38 -1.67 0.54
C VAL A 273 9.98 -1.13 0.76
N LEU A 274 9.90 0.15 1.10
CA LEU A 274 8.66 0.93 1.09
C LEU A 274 8.60 1.73 -0.21
N ILE A 275 7.51 1.64 -0.96
CA ILE A 275 7.23 2.48 -2.15
C ILE A 275 6.02 3.35 -1.86
N THR A 276 6.13 4.64 -2.16
CA THR A 276 5.06 5.65 -2.00
C THR A 276 5.21 6.76 -3.04
N HIS A 277 4.12 7.44 -3.36
CA HIS A 277 4.24 8.79 -3.94
C HIS A 277 4.87 9.74 -2.92
N ASP A 278 5.69 10.67 -3.42
CA ASP A 278 6.32 11.71 -2.62
C ASP A 278 5.27 12.70 -2.14
N THR A 279 5.13 12.83 -0.82
CA THR A 279 4.18 13.76 -0.22
C THR A 279 4.86 14.99 0.36
N SER A 280 6.15 15.25 0.07
CA SER A 280 6.76 16.55 0.44
C SER A 280 6.17 17.72 -0.33
N GLU A 281 5.49 17.43 -1.44
CA GLU A 281 4.78 18.40 -2.27
C GLU A 281 3.36 17.88 -2.56
N PRO A 282 2.33 18.75 -2.59
CA PRO A 282 0.99 18.35 -2.99
C PRO A 282 0.96 17.79 -4.42
N LEU A 283 0.35 16.62 -4.60
CA LEU A 283 0.20 15.96 -5.91
C LEU A 283 1.52 15.80 -6.67
N SER A 284 2.61 15.49 -5.96
CA SER A 284 3.93 15.29 -6.57
C SER A 284 3.87 14.22 -7.66
N ALA A 285 4.57 14.47 -8.77
CA ALA A 285 4.77 13.49 -9.83
C ALA A 285 5.80 12.40 -9.46
N ASN A 286 6.44 12.49 -8.30
CA ASN A 286 7.56 11.63 -7.95
C ASN A 286 7.11 10.42 -7.13
N ILE A 287 7.56 9.25 -7.55
CA ILE A 287 7.52 8.02 -6.76
C ILE A 287 8.88 7.86 -6.09
N VAL A 288 8.87 7.53 -4.80
CA VAL A 288 10.07 7.35 -3.98
C VAL A 288 10.07 6.01 -3.27
N ALA A 289 11.28 5.54 -2.96
CA ALA A 289 11.54 4.33 -2.21
C ALA A 289 12.31 4.63 -0.93
N TYR A 290 12.07 3.82 0.10
CA TYR A 290 12.85 3.78 1.34
C TYR A 290 13.17 2.32 1.67
N SER A 291 14.25 2.07 2.40
CA SER A 291 14.66 0.71 2.75
C SER A 291 14.77 0.49 4.26
N SER A 292 14.58 -0.76 4.69
CA SER A 292 14.80 -1.19 6.06
C SER A 292 15.34 -2.61 6.16
N CYS A 293 16.01 -2.92 7.28
CA CYS A 293 16.37 -4.29 7.68
C CYS A 293 15.23 -5.02 8.40
N SER A 294 14.13 -4.33 8.68
CA SER A 294 13.03 -4.84 9.50
C SER A 294 11.71 -4.44 8.85
N PRO A 295 10.67 -5.30 8.89
CA PRO A 295 9.35 -4.92 8.43
C PRO A 295 8.77 -3.76 9.27
N ALA A 296 9.27 -3.59 10.50
CA ALA A 296 8.87 -2.51 11.41
C ALA A 296 9.69 -1.22 11.25
N GLY A 297 10.57 -1.13 10.25
CA GLY A 297 11.45 0.02 10.09
C GLY A 297 12.65 0.03 11.07
N PRO A 298 13.37 1.16 11.16
CA PRO A 298 13.08 2.42 10.47
C PRO A 298 13.30 2.29 8.95
N PHE A 299 12.44 2.94 8.16
CA PHE A 299 12.59 3.06 6.71
C PHE A 299 13.35 4.34 6.40
N THR A 300 14.52 4.22 5.80
CA THR A 300 15.44 5.36 5.57
C THR A 300 16.07 5.27 4.18
N GLY A 301 16.95 6.24 3.87
CA GLY A 301 17.67 6.26 2.60
C GLY A 301 16.76 6.51 1.41
N ARG A 302 15.99 7.61 1.44
CA ARG A 302 15.07 8.02 0.37
C ARG A 302 15.76 7.94 -1.00
N GLN A 303 15.13 7.24 -1.94
CA GLN A 303 15.58 7.14 -3.33
C GLN A 303 14.47 7.58 -4.26
N HIS A 304 14.81 8.36 -5.28
CA HIS A 304 13.90 8.62 -6.39
C HIS A 304 13.74 7.33 -7.20
N VAL A 305 12.50 6.97 -7.52
CA VAL A 305 12.17 5.80 -8.35
C VAL A 305 11.81 6.26 -9.76
N TYR A 306 10.81 7.13 -9.88
CA TYR A 306 10.27 7.54 -11.17
C TYR A 306 9.54 8.88 -11.05
N THR A 307 9.63 9.72 -12.09
CA THR A 307 8.76 10.88 -12.27
C THR A 307 7.70 10.53 -13.30
N THR A 308 6.43 10.56 -12.91
CA THR A 308 5.30 10.17 -13.77
C THR A 308 5.07 11.20 -14.88
N PRO A 309 5.19 10.83 -16.16
CA PRO A 309 5.06 11.77 -17.28
C PRO A 309 3.63 12.29 -17.48
N GLU A 310 2.62 11.63 -16.91
CA GLU A 310 1.22 12.02 -17.00
C GLU A 310 0.89 13.28 -16.19
N THR A 311 1.66 13.59 -15.14
CA THR A 311 1.39 14.73 -14.27
C THR A 311 1.71 16.05 -14.99
N ARG A 312 0.66 16.73 -15.44
CA ARG A 312 0.73 18.02 -16.15
C ARG A 312 -0.64 18.69 -16.19
N GLY A 313 -0.67 20.02 -16.02
CA GLY A 313 -1.92 20.79 -16.04
C GLY A 313 -2.91 20.28 -14.99
N ASN A 314 -4.08 19.80 -15.43
CA ASN A 314 -5.11 19.26 -14.54
C ASN A 314 -4.91 17.77 -14.19
N VAL A 315 -3.98 17.07 -14.86
CA VAL A 315 -3.73 15.64 -14.65
C VAL A 315 -2.69 15.47 -13.55
N PHE A 316 -2.98 14.57 -12.61
CA PHE A 316 -2.08 14.20 -11.52
C PHE A 316 -2.02 12.68 -11.34
N THR A 317 -0.97 12.24 -10.64
CA THR A 317 -0.73 10.84 -10.30
C THR A 317 -0.62 10.66 -8.79
N TYR A 318 -0.90 9.45 -8.32
CA TYR A 318 -1.04 9.15 -6.89
C TYR A 318 -0.99 7.63 -6.65
N ASN A 319 -0.96 7.25 -5.37
CA ASN A 319 -1.07 5.87 -4.86
C ASN A 319 -0.15 4.89 -5.61
N ALA A 320 1.16 4.99 -5.35
CA ALA A 320 2.11 4.05 -5.94
C ALA A 320 2.24 2.79 -5.07
N HIS A 321 2.03 1.61 -5.66
CA HIS A 321 2.03 0.32 -4.96
C HIS A 321 2.91 -0.71 -5.64
N ALA A 322 3.63 -1.48 -4.84
CA ALA A 322 4.33 -2.67 -5.28
C ALA A 322 3.40 -3.89 -5.36
N HIS A 323 3.67 -4.75 -6.34
CA HIS A 323 2.94 -6.00 -6.62
C HIS A 323 3.89 -7.20 -6.55
N PRO A 324 4.35 -7.63 -5.36
CA PRO A 324 5.35 -8.69 -5.23
C PRO A 324 4.92 -10.04 -5.79
N GLY A 325 3.61 -10.31 -5.85
CA GLY A 325 3.05 -11.52 -6.45
C GLY A 325 3.01 -11.51 -7.99
N VAL A 326 3.16 -10.34 -8.62
CA VAL A 326 3.03 -10.17 -10.06
C VAL A 326 4.39 -10.34 -10.74
N PRO A 327 4.52 -11.26 -11.72
CA PRO A 327 5.80 -11.50 -12.38
C PRO A 327 6.21 -10.33 -13.30
N GLY A 328 7.50 -9.99 -13.26
CA GLY A 328 8.13 -8.99 -14.13
C GLY A 328 9.66 -9.04 -14.03
N PRO A 329 10.39 -8.29 -14.88
CA PRO A 329 11.85 -8.16 -14.84
C PRO A 329 12.42 -7.43 -13.61
N GLY A 330 11.57 -7.12 -12.63
CA GLY A 330 11.90 -6.48 -11.36
C GLY A 330 10.67 -6.48 -10.45
N LEU A 331 10.69 -5.63 -9.42
CA LEU A 331 9.48 -5.38 -8.63
C LEU A 331 8.49 -4.60 -9.49
N VAL A 332 7.32 -5.20 -9.73
CA VAL A 332 6.23 -4.51 -10.44
C VAL A 332 5.65 -3.46 -9.51
N VAL A 333 5.53 -2.22 -9.99
CA VAL A 333 4.91 -1.11 -9.28
C VAL A 333 3.84 -0.49 -10.16
N SER A 334 2.66 -0.22 -9.61
CA SER A 334 1.64 0.57 -10.29
C SER A 334 1.50 1.97 -9.68
N TYR A 335 0.87 2.87 -10.43
CA TYR A 335 0.34 4.13 -9.92
C TYR A 335 -0.94 4.51 -10.69
N ASN A 336 -1.77 5.33 -10.05
CA ASN A 336 -3.02 5.81 -10.62
C ASN A 336 -2.83 7.17 -11.29
N VAL A 337 -3.68 7.45 -12.29
CA VAL A 337 -3.73 8.72 -13.04
C VAL A 337 -5.14 9.27 -12.94
N ASN A 338 -5.31 10.55 -12.60
CA ASN A 338 -6.61 11.19 -12.42
C ASN A 338 -6.54 12.67 -12.87
N SER A 339 -7.68 13.33 -13.01
CA SER A 339 -7.79 14.74 -13.35
C SER A 339 -8.57 15.52 -12.30
N LEU A 340 -8.12 16.75 -12.04
CA LEU A 340 -8.86 17.73 -11.23
C LEU A 340 -10.19 18.15 -11.90
N ALA A 341 -10.35 17.94 -13.21
CA ALA A 341 -11.58 18.16 -13.93
C ALA A 341 -12.32 16.83 -14.17
N HIS A 342 -13.43 16.62 -13.46
CA HIS A 342 -14.21 15.37 -13.53
C HIS A 342 -14.61 14.97 -14.95
N THR A 343 -14.89 15.96 -15.81
CA THR A 343 -15.27 15.76 -17.22
C THR A 343 -14.19 15.05 -18.04
N ASP A 344 -12.92 15.19 -17.68
CA ASP A 344 -11.81 14.62 -18.46
C ASP A 344 -11.89 13.10 -18.51
N HIS A 345 -12.42 12.44 -17.46
CA HIS A 345 -12.63 11.00 -17.41
C HIS A 345 -13.62 10.49 -18.47
N TYR A 346 -14.48 11.37 -19.00
CA TYR A 346 -15.41 11.04 -20.08
C TYR A 346 -14.82 11.36 -21.46
N HIS A 347 -13.83 12.23 -21.55
CA HIS A 347 -13.17 12.61 -22.79
C HIS A 347 -11.92 11.79 -23.12
N ASP A 348 -11.25 11.25 -22.10
CA ASP A 348 -10.05 10.42 -22.26
C ASP A 348 -10.06 9.24 -21.27
N VAL A 349 -10.28 8.04 -21.80
CA VAL A 349 -10.29 6.80 -21.00
C VAL A 349 -8.92 6.40 -20.48
N SER A 350 -7.83 6.98 -21.00
CA SER A 350 -6.49 6.72 -20.49
C SER A 350 -6.31 7.26 -19.08
N LEU A 351 -7.10 8.26 -18.69
CA LEU A 351 -7.29 8.72 -17.32
C LEU A 351 -8.12 7.71 -16.54
N TYR A 352 -7.80 7.58 -15.25
CA TYR A 352 -8.41 6.60 -14.37
C TYR A 352 -8.09 5.15 -14.75
N ARG A 353 -6.89 4.91 -15.28
CA ARG A 353 -6.34 3.57 -15.52
C ARG A 353 -4.94 3.49 -14.91
N PRO A 354 -4.56 2.37 -14.28
CA PRO A 354 -3.23 2.23 -13.73
C PRO A 354 -2.16 2.27 -14.83
N ARG A 355 -0.97 2.72 -14.44
CA ARG A 355 0.27 2.58 -15.20
C ARG A 355 1.21 1.68 -14.43
N PHE A 356 1.98 0.87 -15.13
CA PHE A 356 2.86 -0.12 -14.51
C PHE A 356 4.32 0.15 -14.84
N LEU A 357 5.17 -0.11 -13.86
CA LEU A 357 6.61 0.03 -13.89
C LEU A 357 7.25 -1.29 -13.48
N ASN A 358 8.42 -1.57 -14.02
CA ASN A 358 9.35 -2.56 -13.52
C ASN A 358 10.52 -1.84 -12.84
N VAL A 359 10.62 -2.00 -11.52
CA VAL A 359 11.68 -1.41 -10.69
C VAL A 359 12.72 -2.47 -10.40
N ARG A 360 13.92 -2.32 -10.99
CA ARG A 360 15.05 -3.19 -10.69
C ARG A 360 15.75 -2.68 -9.44
N LEU A 361 15.79 -3.53 -8.42
CA LEU A 361 16.47 -3.27 -7.16
C LEU A 361 17.76 -4.11 -7.14
N ALA A 362 18.86 -3.54 -6.65
CA ALA A 362 19.98 -4.37 -6.24
C ALA A 362 19.58 -5.06 -4.93
N ALA A 363 19.16 -6.32 -5.06
CA ALA A 363 18.94 -7.16 -3.89
C ALA A 363 20.27 -7.36 -3.16
N LEU A 364 20.17 -7.42 -1.83
CA LEU A 364 21.28 -7.87 -1.00
C LEU A 364 21.37 -9.39 -1.13
N PRO A 365 22.59 -9.97 -1.15
CA PRO A 365 22.74 -11.41 -1.07
C PRO A 365 21.99 -11.95 0.16
N GLU A 366 21.35 -13.11 0.00
CA GLU A 366 20.59 -13.78 1.06
C GLU A 366 21.44 -14.17 2.27
#